data_AF-A0AAJ2F2D5-F1
#
_entry.id   AF-A0AAJ2F2D5-F1
#
_cell.length_a   1.000
_cell.length_b   1.000
_cell.length_c   1.000
_cell.angle_alpha   90.00
_cell.angle_beta   90.00
_cell.angle_gamma   90.00
#
_symmetry.space_group_name_H-M   'P 1'
#
loop_
_entity.id
_entity.type
_entity.pdbx_description
1 polymer ?
#
loop_
_entity_poly.entity_id
_entity_poly.type
_entity_poly.pdbx_seq_one_letter_code
_entity_poly.pdbx_strand_id
1 'polypeptide(L)'
;MIDLVETEQGGVVILQPPVIVSAPLTASEMAQAQIDALERQYLMPRVVRESLIAQAEERGAALGYTPAQLAVKNKGYAGLKALDTQIAALRAQL
;
A
#
# COMPACT_ATOMS: atom_id res chain seq x y z
N MET A 1 6.47 -32.57 -29.98
CA MET A 1 6.40 -34.04 -29.95
C MET A 1 5.29 -34.37 -28.97
N ILE A 2 4.12 -34.75 -29.48
CA ILE A 2 2.90 -35.01 -28.70
C ILE A 2 2.86 -36.53 -28.51
N ASP A 3 2.94 -37.01 -27.28
CA ASP A 3 2.67 -38.42 -26.99
C ASP A 3 1.16 -38.64 -27.01
N LEU A 4 0.68 -39.33 -28.05
CA LEU A 4 -0.67 -39.85 -28.12
C LEU A 4 -0.71 -41.19 -27.39
N VAL A 5 -1.42 -41.24 -26.27
CA VAL A 5 -1.85 -42.51 -25.66
C VAL A 5 -3.27 -42.78 -26.15
N GLU A 6 -3.43 -43.78 -27.03
CA GLU A 6 -4.75 -44.28 -27.45
C GLU A 6 -5.38 -45.09 -26.31
N THR A 7 -6.56 -44.67 -25.86
CA THR A 7 -7.42 -45.44 -24.96
C THR A 7 -8.70 -45.82 -25.70
N GLU A 8 -9.15 -47.07 -25.53
CA GLU A 8 -10.27 -47.73 -26.24
C GLU A 8 -11.69 -47.17 -25.98
N GLN A 9 -11.82 -45.94 -25.50
CA GLN A 9 -13.11 -45.27 -25.39
C GLN A 9 -12.94 -43.86 -25.94
N GLY A 10 -13.56 -43.59 -27.10
CA GLY A 10 -13.44 -42.37 -27.91
C GLY A 10 -13.97 -41.09 -27.25
N GLY A 11 -13.44 -40.74 -26.09
CA GLY A 11 -13.62 -39.45 -25.43
C GLY A 11 -12.27 -38.74 -25.37
N VAL A 12 -12.18 -37.58 -26.03
CA VAL A 12 -11.04 -36.67 -25.87
C VAL A 12 -11.05 -36.15 -24.42
N VAL A 13 -10.13 -36.62 -23.59
CA VAL A 13 -9.91 -36.04 -22.26
C VAL A 13 -9.11 -34.76 -22.43
N ILE A 14 -9.82 -33.63 -22.46
CA ILE A 14 -9.18 -32.31 -22.36
C ILE A 14 -8.76 -32.12 -20.90
N LEU A 15 -7.46 -32.30 -20.62
CA LEU A 15 -6.86 -31.87 -19.36
C LEU A 15 -6.90 -30.34 -19.32
N GLN A 16 -7.96 -29.76 -18.74
CA GLN A 16 -7.95 -28.33 -18.44
C GLN A 16 -6.83 -28.08 -17.43
N PRO A 17 -5.96 -27.07 -17.66
CA PRO A 17 -4.99 -26.68 -16.65
C PRO A 17 -5.71 -26.31 -15.36
N PRO A 18 -5.14 -26.57 -14.17
CA PRO A 18 -5.78 -26.19 -12.92
C PRO A 18 -6.06 -24.68 -12.95
N VAL A 19 -7.33 -24.31 -12.81
CA VAL A 19 -7.72 -22.93 -12.59
C VAL A 19 -7.18 -22.54 -11.23
N ILE A 20 -6.09 -21.78 -11.19
CA ILE A 20 -5.57 -21.21 -9.94
C ILE A 20 -6.56 -20.12 -9.52
N VAL A 21 -7.51 -20.50 -8.66
CA VAL A 21 -8.36 -19.53 -7.96
C VAL A 21 -7.52 -18.99 -6.80
N SER A 22 -6.88 -17.84 -6.99
CA SER A 22 -6.23 -17.13 -5.89
C SER A 22 -7.28 -16.85 -4.82
N ALA A 23 -7.08 -17.34 -3.59
CA ALA A 23 -7.95 -17.01 -2.47
C ALA A 23 -7.99 -15.49 -2.29
N PRO A 24 -9.17 -14.90 -2.01
CA PRO A 24 -9.25 -13.48 -1.74
C PRO A 24 -8.43 -13.13 -0.49
N LEU A 25 -7.70 -12.01 -0.55
CA LEU A 25 -6.92 -11.51 0.58
C LEU A 25 -7.84 -11.21 1.77
N THR A 26 -7.36 -11.52 2.97
CA THR A 26 -7.96 -11.07 4.23
C THR A 26 -7.85 -9.54 4.36
N ALA A 27 -8.66 -8.94 5.23
CA ALA A 27 -8.63 -7.50 5.46
C ALA A 27 -7.23 -7.00 5.89
N SER A 28 -6.53 -7.78 6.72
CA SER A 28 -5.15 -7.47 7.16
C SER A 28 -4.16 -7.54 5.99
N GLU A 29 -4.24 -8.56 5.14
CA GLU A 29 -3.39 -8.65 3.94
C GLU A 29 -3.68 -7.53 2.94
N MET A 30 -4.95 -7.13 2.78
CA MET A 30 -5.33 -5.98 1.97
C MET A 30 -4.78 -4.67 2.53
N ALA A 31 -4.82 -4.48 3.86
CA ALA A 31 -4.29 -3.30 4.52
C ALA A 31 -2.76 -3.22 4.36
N GLN A 32 -2.06 -4.34 4.52
CA GLN A 32 -0.60 -4.41 4.31
C GLN A 32 -0.24 -4.11 2.85
N ALA A 33 -0.97 -4.68 1.88
CA ALA A 33 -0.73 -4.40 0.47
C ALA A 33 -0.93 -2.91 0.12
N GLN A 34 -1.90 -2.23 0.75
CA GLN A 34 -2.11 -0.80 0.58
C GLN A 34 -1.00 0.04 1.22
N ILE A 35 -0.51 -0.35 2.40
CA ILE A 35 0.65 0.30 3.04
C ILE A 35 1.87 0.21 2.12
N ASP A 36 2.17 -1.00 1.61
CA ASP A 36 3.28 -1.23 0.71
C ASP A 36 3.16 -0.41 -0.58
N ALA A 37 1.95 -0.32 -1.15
CA ALA A 37 1.70 0.48 -2.34
C ALA A 37 1.96 1.97 -2.10
N LEU A 38 1.48 2.51 -0.97
CA LEU A 38 1.73 3.89 -0.57
C LEU A 38 3.22 4.14 -0.33
N GLU A 39 3.91 3.27 0.40
CA GLU A 39 5.34 3.43 0.67
C GLU A 39 6.19 3.37 -0.61
N ARG A 40 5.83 2.50 -1.57
CA ARG A 40 6.47 2.44 -2.89
C ARG A 40 6.16 3.66 -3.75
N GLN A 41 4.93 4.14 -3.76
CA GLN A 41 4.53 5.28 -4.59
C GLN A 41 5.31 6.55 -4.22
N TYR A 42 5.48 6.79 -2.93
CA TYR A 42 6.12 8.01 -2.43
C TYR A 42 7.64 7.86 -2.26
N LEU A 43 8.19 6.64 -2.40
CA LEU A 43 9.62 6.30 -2.27
C LEU A 43 10.27 6.93 -1.03
N MET A 44 9.50 7.10 0.05
CA MET A 44 9.90 7.82 1.24
C MET A 44 9.75 6.93 2.46
N PRO A 45 10.88 6.52 3.09
CA PRO A 45 10.83 5.75 4.33
C PRO A 45 10.07 6.50 5.43
N ARG A 46 9.38 5.74 6.29
CA ARG A 46 8.61 6.27 7.43
C ARG A 46 9.42 7.27 8.26
N VAL A 47 10.63 6.89 8.67
CA VAL A 47 11.49 7.73 9.51
C VAL A 47 11.81 9.09 8.87
N VAL A 48 11.95 9.13 7.54
CA VAL A 48 12.20 10.36 6.79
C VAL A 48 10.98 11.26 6.84
N ARG A 49 9.79 10.70 6.60
CA ARG A 49 8.53 11.43 6.64
C ARG A 49 8.24 12.00 8.04
N GLU A 50 8.38 11.19 9.09
CA GLU A 50 8.23 11.64 10.48
C GLU A 50 9.22 12.76 10.82
N SER A 51 10.49 12.63 10.39
CA SER A 51 11.51 13.67 10.58
C SER A 51 11.16 14.98 9.87
N LEU A 52 10.68 14.91 8.62
CA LEU A 52 10.29 16.09 7.86
C LEU A 52 9.05 16.78 8.46
N ILE A 53 8.08 15.99 8.95
CA ILE A 53 6.92 16.50 9.68
C ILE A 53 7.38 17.24 10.94
N ALA A 54 8.22 16.61 11.76
CA ALA A 54 8.74 17.20 12.99
C ALA A 54 9.51 18.50 12.74
N GLN A 55 10.39 18.52 11.74
CA GLN A 55 11.13 19.73 11.36
C GLN A 55 10.20 20.86 10.87
N ALA A 56 9.15 20.52 10.13
CA ALA A 56 8.16 21.51 9.69
C ALA A 56 7.37 22.08 10.88
N GLU A 57 6.95 21.23 11.81
CA GLU A 57 6.24 21.63 13.03
C GLU A 57 7.12 22.50 13.94
N GLU A 58 8.39 22.14 14.13
CA GLU A 58 9.36 22.94 14.91
C GLU A 58 9.56 24.34 14.30
N ARG A 59 9.79 24.42 12.98
CA ARG A 59 9.91 25.70 12.27
C ARG A 59 8.61 26.50 12.32
N GLY A 60 7.46 25.84 12.20
CA GLY A 60 6.15 26.47 12.30
C GLY A 60 5.93 27.07 13.69
N ALA A 61 6.26 26.32 14.74
CA ALA A 61 6.17 26.78 16.13
C ALA A 61 7.08 27.98 16.40
N ALA A 62 8.31 27.98 15.87
CA ALA A 62 9.23 29.11 15.97
C ALA A 62 8.69 30.40 15.29
N LEU A 63 7.82 30.25 14.30
CA LEU A 63 7.13 31.35 13.61
C LEU A 63 5.76 31.69 14.23
N GLY A 64 5.39 31.04 15.33
CA GLY A 64 4.10 31.25 16.01
C GLY A 64 2.89 30.64 15.28
N TYR A 65 3.11 29.69 14.37
CA TYR A 65 2.02 28.99 13.68
C TYR A 65 1.56 27.75 14.44
N THR A 66 0.24 27.56 14.51
CA THR A 66 -0.34 26.27 14.91
C THR A 66 -0.18 25.23 13.81
N PRO A 67 -0.26 23.91 14.10
CA PRO A 67 -0.22 22.87 13.07
C PRO A 67 -1.28 23.05 11.97
N ALA A 68 -2.46 23.55 12.31
CA ALA A 68 -3.52 23.83 11.34
C ALA A 68 -3.15 25.00 10.41
N GLN A 69 -2.61 26.09 10.96
CA GLN A 69 -2.11 27.22 10.17
C GLN A 69 -0.92 26.82 9.30
N LEU A 70 -0.03 25.98 9.83
CA LEU A 70 1.10 25.43 9.11
C LEU A 70 0.63 24.56 7.93
N ALA A 71 -0.40 23.74 8.08
CA ALA A 71 -0.98 22.95 6.99
C ALA A 71 -1.52 23.83 5.86
N VAL A 72 -2.15 24.97 6.18
CA VAL A 72 -2.61 25.93 5.17
C VAL A 72 -1.44 26.61 4.45
N LYS A 73 -0.36 26.95 5.18
CA LYS A 73 0.79 27.68 4.65
C LYS A 73 1.83 26.80 3.95
N ASN A 74 1.93 25.53 4.32
CA ASN A 74 2.92 24.58 3.82
C ASN A 74 2.22 23.34 3.26
N LYS A 75 2.00 23.35 1.94
CA LYS A 75 1.36 22.24 1.21
C LYS A 75 2.14 20.92 1.32
N GLY A 76 3.47 20.99 1.40
CA GLY A 76 4.31 19.80 1.57
C GLY A 76 4.08 19.13 2.91
N TYR A 77 4.06 19.92 3.99
CA TYR A 77 3.71 19.45 5.32
C TYR A 77 2.28 18.87 5.37
N ALA A 78 1.30 19.55 4.79
CA ALA A 78 -0.07 19.04 4.72
C ALA A 78 -0.16 17.69 4.01
N GLY A 79 0.52 17.54 2.87
CA GLY A 79 0.59 16.29 2.13
C GLY A 79 1.24 15.16 2.93
N LEU A 80 2.34 15.44 3.62
CA LEU A 80 3.02 14.45 4.47
C LEU A 80 2.14 14.01 5.65
N LYS A 81 1.44 14.93 6.32
CA LYS A 81 0.50 14.60 7.41
C LYS A 81 -0.66 13.75 6.91
N ALA A 82 -1.20 14.06 5.73
CA ALA A 82 -2.29 13.28 5.14
C ALA A 82 -1.84 11.84 4.83
N LEU A 83 -0.67 11.69 4.21
CA LEU A 83 -0.08 10.38 3.93
C LEU A 83 0.21 9.59 5.22
N ASP A 84 0.78 10.25 6.23
CA ASP A 84 1.06 9.63 7.52
C ASP A 84 -0.21 9.16 8.24
N THR A 85 -1.26 9.99 8.23
CA THR A 85 -2.58 9.63 8.76
C THR A 85 -3.18 8.44 8.03
N GLN A 86 -3.09 8.40 6.69
CA GLN A 86 -3.61 7.30 5.88
C GLN A 86 -2.90 5.98 6.21
N ILE A 87 -1.57 5.99 6.31
CA ILE A 87 -0.80 4.79 6.65
C ILE A 87 -1.08 4.35 8.09
N ALA A 88 -1.20 5.28 9.03
CA ALA A 88 -1.56 4.96 10.41
C ALA A 88 -2.95 4.29 10.51
N ALA A 89 -3.93 4.79 9.75
CA ALA A 89 -5.27 4.21 9.68
C ALA A 89 -5.29 2.80 9.08
N LEU A 90 -4.43 2.52 8.10
CA LEU A 90 -4.27 1.17 7.54
C LEU A 90 -3.57 0.23 8.53
N ARG A 91 -2.54 0.70 9.24
CA ARG A 91 -1.85 -0.10 10.27
C ARG A 91 -2.73 -0.48 11.44
N ALA A 92 -3.72 0.35 11.78
CA ALA A 92 -4.70 0.03 12.82
C ALA A 92 -5.63 -1.14 12.45
N GLN A 93 -5.60 -1.60 11.18
CA GLN A 93 -6.39 -2.73 10.68
C GLN A 93 -5.56 -4.02 10.57
N LEU A 94 -4.26 -3.98 10.90
CA LEU A 94 -3.36 -5.14 10.91
C LEU A 94 -3.49 -5.91 12.24
#